data_AF-A0A529M100-F1
#
_entry.id   AF-A0A529M100-F1
#
_cell.length_a   1.000
_cell.length_b   1.000
_cell.length_c   1.000
_cell.angle_alpha   90.00
_cell.angle_beta   90.00
_cell.angle_gamma   90.00
#
_symmetry.space_group_name_H-M   'P 1'
#
loop_
_entity.id
_entity.type
_entity.pdbx_description
1 polymer ?
#
loop_
_entity_poly.entity_id
_entity_poly.type
_entity_poly.pdbx_seq_one_letter_code
_entity_poly.pdbx_strand_id
1 'polypeptide(L)' 'MALKTTPFDAAEYFDDAESQAEFLADAFETGDATYIAHALGVIARARGMTVVAK' A
#
# COMPACT_ATOMS: atom_id res chain seq x y z
N MET A 1 9.13 0.29 -30.96
CA MET A 1 9.59 1.19 -29.88
C MET A 1 9.20 0.57 -28.55
N ALA A 2 10.10 0.54 -27.56
CA ALA A 2 9.76 0.07 -26.21
C ALA A 2 9.09 1.21 -25.42
N LEU A 3 8.07 0.87 -24.63
CA LEU A 3 7.41 1.82 -23.73
C LEU A 3 8.36 2.21 -22.59
N LYS A 4 8.43 3.51 -22.26
CA LYS A 4 9.10 3.98 -21.04
C LYS A 4 8.13 3.82 -19.87
N THR A 5 8.58 3.17 -18.81
CA THR A 5 7.84 3.00 -17.56
C THR A 5 8.64 3.54 -16.39
N THR A 6 7.95 3.80 -15.27
CA THR A 6 8.55 4.16 -13.99
C THR A 6 8.24 3.06 -12.97
N PRO A 7 9.11 2.86 -11.96
CA PRO A 7 8.77 2.02 -10.81
C PRO A 7 7.50 2.53 -10.13
N PHE A 8 6.69 1.61 -9.61
CA PHE A 8 5.46 1.90 -8.88
C PHE A 8 5.58 1.34 -7.47
N ASP A 9 5.31 2.17 -6.47
CA ASP A 9 5.10 1.74 -5.09
C ASP A 9 3.75 2.24 -4.60
N ALA A 10 2.85 1.31 -4.26
CA ALA A 10 1.53 1.65 -3.74
C ALA A 10 1.60 2.41 -2.41
N ALA A 11 2.68 2.24 -1.63
CA ALA A 11 2.85 2.91 -0.34
C ALA A 11 2.86 4.45 -0.45
N GLU A 12 3.24 4.99 -1.62
CA GLU A 12 3.26 6.43 -1.91
C GLU A 12 1.87 7.08 -1.98
N TYR A 13 0.80 6.28 -1.96
CA TYR A 13 -0.58 6.75 -2.14
C TYR A 13 -1.47 6.56 -0.90
N PHE A 14 -0.90 6.15 0.23
CA PHE A 14 -1.62 5.87 1.48
C PHE A 14 -1.26 6.89 2.58
N ASP A 15 -1.56 8.16 2.33
CA ASP A 15 -1.13 9.30 3.16
C ASP A 15 -1.95 9.49 4.44
N ASP A 16 -3.14 8.90 4.52
CA ASP A 16 -4.08 9.06 5.64
C ASP A 16 -4.56 7.71 6.19
N ALA A 17 -5.10 7.74 7.40
CA ALA A 17 -5.52 6.51 8.09
C ALA A 17 -6.77 5.86 7.50
N GLU A 18 -7.63 6.61 6.82
CA GLU A 18 -8.89 6.11 6.22
C GLU A 18 -8.58 5.29 4.97
N SER A 19 -7.77 5.81 4.06
CA SER A 19 -7.32 5.08 2.86
C SER A 19 -6.56 3.79 3.21
N GLN A 20 -5.74 3.84 4.27
CA GLN A 20 -5.05 2.64 4.78
C GLN A 20 -6.03 1.58 5.32
N ALA A 21 -7.09 2.00 6.01
CA ALA A 21 -8.08 1.09 6.58
C ALA A 21 -8.96 0.46 5.50
N GLU A 22 -9.38 1.24 4.51
CA GLU A 22 -10.18 0.77 3.37
C GLU A 22 -9.41 -0.29 2.57
N PHE A 23 -8.12 -0.06 2.29
CA PHE A 23 -7.31 -1.03 1.56
C PHE A 23 -7.12 -2.35 2.32
N LEU A 24 -6.96 -2.29 3.64
CA LEU A 24 -6.89 -3.52 4.44
C LEU A 24 -8.23 -4.25 4.48
N ALA A 25 -9.35 -3.52 4.57
CA ALA A 25 -10.68 -4.12 4.55
C ALA A 25 -10.92 -4.87 3.22
N ASP A 26 -10.66 -4.23 2.08
CA ASP A 26 -10.72 -4.87 0.76
C ASP A 26 -9.82 -6.11 0.67
N ALA A 27 -8.59 -6.01 1.17
CA ALA A 27 -7.68 -7.14 1.21
C ALA A 27 -8.23 -8.31 2.03
N PHE A 28 -8.87 -8.07 3.17
CA PHE A 28 -9.49 -9.10 3.99
C PHE A 28 -10.69 -9.76 3.30
N GLU A 29 -11.48 -9.02 2.52
CA GLU A 29 -12.63 -9.56 1.78
C GLU A 29 -12.23 -10.61 0.73
N THR A 30 -11.00 -10.55 0.23
CA THR A 30 -10.48 -11.56 -0.71
C THR A 30 -10.33 -12.95 -0.11
N GLY A 31 -10.12 -13.04 1.21
CA GLY A 31 -9.75 -14.28 1.90
C GLY A 31 -8.37 -14.85 1.50
N ASP A 32 -7.58 -14.15 0.67
CA ASP A 32 -6.26 -14.58 0.24
C ASP A 32 -5.18 -14.11 1.23
N ALA A 33 -4.63 -15.06 1.97
CA ALA A 33 -3.59 -14.78 2.96
C ALA A 33 -2.34 -14.09 2.37
N THR A 34 -2.00 -14.37 1.13
CA THR A 34 -0.86 -13.75 0.43
C THR A 34 -1.15 -12.30 0.13
N TYR A 35 -2.35 -12.00 -0.37
CA TYR A 35 -2.75 -10.63 -0.67
C TYR A 35 -2.89 -9.79 0.60
N ILE A 36 -3.44 -10.35 1.67
CA ILE A 36 -3.53 -9.71 2.99
C ILE A 36 -2.13 -9.36 3.52
N ALA A 37 -1.18 -10.31 3.47
CA ALA A 37 0.20 -10.07 3.89
C ALA A 37 0.88 -8.97 3.05
N HIS A 38 0.63 -8.96 1.74
CA HIS A 38 1.12 -7.91 0.85
C HIS A 38 0.55 -6.53 1.23
N ALA A 39 -0.77 -6.43 1.43
CA ALA A 39 -1.42 -5.19 1.81
C ALA A 39 -0.90 -4.64 3.15
N LEU A 40 -0.72 -5.51 4.15
CA LEU A 40 -0.10 -5.16 5.43
C LEU A 40 1.32 -4.60 5.25
N GLY A 41 2.13 -5.19 4.36
CA GLY A 41 3.47 -4.70 4.06
C GLY A 41 3.48 -3.32 3.41
N VAL A 42 2.52 -3.05 2.51
CA VAL A 42 2.34 -1.73 1.88
C VAL A 42 1.97 -0.68 2.93
N ILE A 43 0.99 -0.96 3.78
CA ILE A 43 0.57 -0.02 4.84
C ILE A 43 1.69 0.23 5.86
N ALA A 44 2.44 -0.81 6.24
CA ALA A 44 3.58 -0.65 7.13
C ALA A 44 4.65 0.30 6.55
N ARG A 45 4.93 0.21 5.25
CA ARG A 45 5.83 1.14 4.56
C ARG A 45 5.27 2.56 4.49
N ALA A 46 4.00 2.71 4.10
CA ALA A 46 3.34 4.02 4.01
C ALA A 46 3.44 4.79 5.34
N ARG A 47 3.13 4.13 6.46
CA ARG A 47 3.26 4.71 7.80
C ARG A 47 4.69 5.11 8.16
N GLY A 48 5.68 4.33 7.72
CA GLY A 48 7.10 4.67 7.88
C GLY A 48 7.49 5.91 7.06
N MET A 49 6.97 6.06 5.85
CA MET A 49 7.22 7.23 4.98
C MET A 49 6.65 8.52 5.58
N THR A 50 5.46 8.47 6.17
CA THR A 50 4.86 9.63 6.86
C THR A 50 5.75 10.15 7.99
N VAL A 51 6.45 9.26 8.71
CA VAL A 51 7.38 9.66 9.78
C VAL A 51 8.63 10.34 9.22
N VAL A 52 9.16 9.85 8.08
CA VAL A 52 10.36 10.42 7.43
C VAL A 52 10.07 11.77 6.77
N ALA A 53 8.84 12.00 6.31
CA ALA A 53 8.45 13.24 5.63
C ALA A 53 8.28 14.45 6.57
N LYS A 54 8.42 14.26 7.89
CA LYS A 54 8.25 15.30 8.92
C LYS A 54 9.59 15.85 9.42
#